data_AF-A0A958K2C8-F1
#
_entry.id   AF-A0A958K2C8-F1
#
_cell.length_a   1.000
_cell.length_b   1.000
_cell.length_c   1.000
_cell.angle_alpha   90.00
_cell.angle_beta   90.00
_cell.angle_gamma   90.00
#
_symmetry.space_group_name_H-M   'P 1'
#
loop_
_entity.id
_entity.type
_entity.pdbx_description
1 polymer ?
#
loop_
_entity_poly.entity_id
_entity_poly.type
_entity_poly.pdbx_seq_one_letter_code
_entity_poly.pdbx_strand_id
1 'polypeptide(L)' 'LKVNEWKVYKVGTNDDESKQFVEQSYSREPKFTLLPGSYLVEVRKDGVFQELEVTVEARRTTKEEIVFKPSAE' A
#
# COMPACT_ATOMS: atom_id res chain seq x y z
N LEU A 1 2.14 17.29 13.44
CA LEU A 1 1.38 16.96 12.20
C LEU A 1 1.18 15.46 12.18
N LYS A 2 -0.07 14.99 12.06
CA LYS A 2 -0.36 13.57 11.87
C LYS A 2 0.09 13.20 10.45
N VAL A 3 1.20 12.48 10.33
CA VAL A 3 1.75 12.08 9.03
C VAL A 3 1.19 10.71 8.69
N ASN A 4 0.49 10.60 7.56
CA ASN A 4 0.24 9.30 6.94
C ASN A 4 1.45 9.03 6.06
N GLU A 5 2.06 7.86 6.15
CA GLU A 5 3.12 7.42 5.24
C GLU A 5 2.64 6.16 4.53
N TRP A 6 2.54 6.23 3.20
CA TRP A 6 2.18 5.13 2.34
C TRP A 6 3.42 4.74 1.54
N LYS A 7 3.76 3.45 1.51
CA LYS A 7 4.82 2.90 0.66
C LYS A 7 4.25 1.76 -0.15
N VAL A 8 4.56 1.76 -1.44
CA VAL A 8 4.11 0.73 -2.38
C VAL A 8 5.33 -0.05 -2.84
N TYR A 9 5.22 -1.37 -2.73
CA TYR A 9 6.24 -2.31 -3.19
C TYR A 9 5.63 -3.24 -4.22
N LYS A 10 6.31 -3.45 -5.35
CA LYS A 10 5.96 -4.51 -6.28
C LYS A 10 6.45 -5.84 -5.71
N VAL A 11 5.57 -6.83 -5.67
CA VAL A 11 5.92 -8.18 -5.25
C VAL A 11 6.32 -8.95 -6.51
N GLY A 12 7.48 -9.62 -6.46
CA GLY A 12 7.91 -10.53 -7.51
C GLY A 12 6.89 -11.65 -7.76
N THR A 13 6.97 -12.28 -8.93
CA THR A 13 6.15 -13.45 -9.29
C THR A 13 7.02 -14.70 -9.29
N ASN A 14 6.49 -15.85 -8.85
CA ASN A 14 7.19 -17.13 -8.62
C ASN A 14 8.16 -17.11 -7.42
N ASP A 15 9.10 -18.06 -7.33
CA ASP A 15 10.12 -18.29 -6.27
C ASP A 15 10.93 -17.06 -5.79
N ASP A 16 10.73 -15.89 -6.38
CA ASP A 16 11.32 -14.62 -5.94
C ASP A 16 10.25 -13.76 -5.27
N GLU A 17 10.10 -13.92 -3.96
CA GLU A 17 9.22 -13.10 -3.10
C GLU A 17 9.81 -11.71 -2.79
N SER A 18 10.77 -11.24 -3.62
CA SER A 18 11.42 -9.96 -3.37
C SER A 18 10.44 -8.80 -3.52
N LYS A 19 10.46 -7.89 -2.53
CA LYS A 19 9.67 -6.66 -2.54
C LYS A 19 10.54 -5.54 -3.10
N GLN A 20 10.12 -4.97 -4.23
CA GLN A 20 10.80 -3.83 -4.85
C GLN A 20 10.04 -2.55 -4.55
N PHE A 21 10.70 -1.56 -3.94
CA PHE A 21 10.09 -0.25 -3.71
C PHE A 21 9.71 0.40 -5.04
N VAL A 22 8.50 0.95 -5.10
CA VAL A 22 7.95 1.60 -6.29
C VAL A 22 7.79 3.10 -6.04
N GLU A 23 6.98 3.46 -5.06
CA GLU A 23 6.62 4.85 -4.79
C GLU A 23 6.14 5.02 -3.35
N GLN A 24 6.18 6.25 -2.84
CA GLN A 24 5.63 6.61 -1.54
C GLN A 24 4.76 7.87 -1.62
N SER A 25 3.83 8.01 -0.68
CA SER A 25 3.00 9.21 -0.55
C SER A 25 2.72 9.54 0.90
N TYR A 26 2.53 10.83 1.19
CA TYR A 26 2.09 11.30 2.51
C TYR A 26 0.63 11.82 2.50
N SER A 27 -0.06 11.70 1.36
CA SER A 27 -1.46 12.12 1.22
C SER A 27 -2.37 11.28 2.12
N ARG A 28 -3.49 11.86 2.54
CA ARG A 28 -4.56 11.10 3.22
C ARG A 28 -5.19 10.08 2.29
N GLU A 29 -5.31 10.43 1.01
CA GLU A 29 -5.91 9.62 -0.05
C GLU A 29 -4.94 9.61 -1.24
N PRO A 30 -3.90 8.75 -1.21
CA PRO A 30 -2.94 8.69 -2.30
C PRO A 30 -3.55 8.03 -3.54
N LYS A 31 -3.02 8.38 -4.71
CA LYS A 31 -3.33 7.73 -5.98
C LYS A 31 -2.02 7.35 -6.64
N PHE A 32 -1.93 6.10 -7.07
CA PHE A 32 -0.75 5.55 -7.72
C PHE A 32 -1.11 5.08 -9.12
N THR A 33 -0.22 5.31 -10.09
CA THR A 33 -0.36 4.76 -11.44
C THR A 33 0.63 3.60 -11.57
N LEU A 34 0.12 2.38 -11.47
CA LEU A 34 0.92 1.17 -11.39
C LEU A 34 0.71 0.31 -12.64
N LEU A 35 1.73 -0.46 -12.99
CA LEU A 35 1.59 -1.52 -13.98
C LEU A 35 0.74 -2.66 -13.40
N PRO A 36 0.12 -3.51 -14.24
CA PRO A 36 -0.57 -4.69 -13.75
C PRO A 36 0.38 -5.61 -12.98
N GLY A 37 -0.08 -6.15 -11.85
CA GLY A 37 0.71 -7.02 -10.99
C GLY A 37 0.28 -7.00 -9.53
N SER A 38 1.03 -7.72 -8.71
CA SER A 38 0.83 -7.79 -7.26
C SER A 38 1.70 -6.78 -6.53
N TYR A 39 1.11 -6.12 -5.54
CA TYR A 39 1.75 -5.07 -4.76
C TYR A 39 1.48 -5.26 -3.27
N LEU A 40 2.45 -4.89 -2.45
CA LEU A 40 2.27 -4.69 -1.02
C LEU A 40 2.23 -3.18 -0.75
N VAL A 41 1.19 -2.75 -0.06
CA VAL A 41 1.04 -1.37 0.41
C VAL A 41 1.23 -1.35 1.92
N GLU A 42 2.28 -0.68 2.37
CA GLU A 42 2.54 -0.41 3.78
C GLU A 42 2.00 0.98 4.14
N VAL A 43 1.29 1.06 5.25
CA VAL A 43 0.70 2.32 5.71
C VAL A 43 1.02 2.54 7.18
N ARG A 44 1.62 3.69 7.48
CA ARG A 44 1.82 4.18 8.85
C ARG A 44 0.97 5.40 9.09
N LYS A 45 0.19 5.38 10.16
CA LYS A 45 -0.64 6.51 10.58
C LYS A 45 -0.64 6.59 12.09
N ASP A 46 -0.23 7.75 12.61
CA ASP A 46 -0.24 8.03 14.06
C ASP A 46 0.45 6.94 14.91
N GLY A 47 1.53 6.34 14.39
CA GLY A 47 2.27 5.26 15.06
C GLY A 47 1.69 3.85 14.86
N VAL A 48 0.53 3.72 14.21
CA VAL A 48 -0.05 2.42 13.83
C VAL A 48 0.41 2.03 12.43
N PHE A 49 0.77 0.75 12.26
CA PHE A 49 1.22 0.18 11.00
C PHE A 49 0.22 -0.87 10.50
N GLN A 50 -0.07 -0.85 9.20
CA GLN A 50 -0.81 -1.92 8.51
C GLN A 50 -0.20 -2.20 7.15
N GLU A 51 -0.37 -3.43 6.69
CA GLU A 51 0.01 -3.89 5.35
C GLU A 51 -1.23 -4.37 4.61
N LEU A 52 -1.25 -4.17 3.29
CA LEU A 52 -2.31 -4.63 2.42
C LEU A 52 -1.73 -5.15 1.11
N GLU A 53 -2.12 -6.36 0.72
CA GLU A 53 -1.82 -6.90 -0.59
C GLU A 53 -2.86 -6.43 -1.61
N VAL A 54 -2.40 -5.87 -2.72
CA VAL A 54 -3.24 -5.29 -3.77
C VAL A 54 -2.83 -5.87 -5.12
N THR A 55 -3.79 -6.45 -5.83
CA THR A 55 -3.62 -6.86 -7.23
C THR A 55 -4.17 -5.78 -8.14
N VAL A 56 -3.32 -5.25 -9.01
CA VAL A 56 -3.69 -4.26 -10.02
C VAL A 56 -3.90 -4.96 -11.36
N GLU A 57 -5.09 -4.81 -11.94
CA GLU A 57 -5.41 -5.33 -13.26
C GLU A 57 -5.25 -4.25 -14.34
N ALA A 58 -4.92 -4.67 -15.56
CA ALA A 58 -4.76 -3.75 -16.69
C ALA A 58 -6.03 -2.94 -16.97
N ARG A 59 -5.85 -1.62 -17.12
CA ARG A 59 -6.91 -0.66 -17.47
C ARG A 59 -8.07 -0.62 -16.47
N ARG A 60 -7.87 -1.10 -15.25
CA ARG A 60 -8.84 -1.00 -14.14
C ARG A 60 -8.28 -0.14 -13.02
N THR A 61 -9.18 0.51 -12.29
CA THR A 61 -8.83 1.23 -11.06
C THR A 61 -9.24 0.38 -9.87
N THR A 62 -8.27 -0.04 -9.07
CA THR A 62 -8.50 -0.68 -7.77
C THR A 62 -8.66 0.41 -6.71
N LYS A 63 -9.64 0.28 -5.81
CA LYS A 63 -9.87 1.20 -4.70
C LYS A 63 -9.91 0.40 -3.41
N GLU A 64 -8.95 0.66 -2.54
CA GLU A 64 -8.86 0.03 -1.22
C GLU A 64 -9.07 1.08 -0.14
N GLU A 65 -9.79 0.71 0.92
CA GLU A 65 -9.96 1.54 2.12
C GLU A 65 -9.34 0.83 3.32
N ILE A 66 -8.47 1.53 4.04
CA ILE A 66 -7.79 1.00 5.22
C ILE A 66 -8.31 1.71 6.46
N VAL A 67 -8.98 0.94 7.33
CA VAL A 67 -9.51 1.41 8.61
C VAL A 67 -8.54 1.06 9.73
N PHE A 68 -7.97 2.08 10.36
CA PHE A 68 -7.17 1.91 11.58
C PHE A 68 -8.10 1.87 12.78
N LYS A 69 -8.22 0.71 13.42
CA LYS A 69 -8.92 0.62 14.71
C LYS A 69 -7.95 1.02 15.82
N PRO A 70 -8.32 1.93 16.74
CA PRO A 70 -7.54 2.11 17.96
C PRO A 70 -7.51 0.78 18.71
N SER A 71 -6.34 0.40 19.24
CA SER A 71 -6.28 -0.73 20.17
C SER A 71 -7.24 -0.43 21.32
N ALA A 72 -8.15 -1.35 21.63
CA ALA A 72 -9.01 -1.21 22.78
C ALA A 72 -8.12 -1.11 24.03
N GLU A 73 -8.27 -0.02 24.77
CA GLU A 73 -7.79 0.13 26.15
C GLU A 73 -8.67 -0.67 27.11
#